data_AF-A0A377B440-F1
#
_entry.id   AF-A0A377B440-F1
#
_cell.length_a   1.000
_cell.length_b   1.000
_cell.length_c   1.000
_cell.angle_alpha   90.00
_cell.angle_beta   90.00
_cell.angle_gamma   90.00
#
_symmetry.space_group_name_H-M   'P 1'
#
loop_
_entity.id
_entity.type
_entity.pdbx_description
1 polymer ?
#
loop_
_entity_poly.entity_id
_entity_poly.type
_entity_poly.pdbx_seq_one_letter_code
_entity_poly.pdbx_strand_id
1 'polypeptide(L)'
;MNVLGEPVDMKGEIGEEERWAIHRAAPSYEELSNSQELLETGIKVIDLMCPFAKGGKVGLFGGAGVGKTVNMMELIRNIAIEHSGYSVFAGVGERTREGNDFYHEMTDSNVIDKSIPGVWPDERAAGKPSARCSDRSDHG
;
A
#
# COMPACT_ATOMS: atom_id res chain seq x y z
N MET A 1 -5.31 4.71 3.73
CA MET A 1 -6.65 4.87 3.13
C MET A 1 -7.44 3.56 3.24
N ASN A 2 -8.77 3.56 3.17
CA ASN A 2 -9.57 2.33 3.07
C ASN A 2 -9.84 1.95 1.60
N VAL A 3 -10.58 0.84 1.37
CA VAL A 3 -10.91 0.34 0.02
C VAL A 3 -11.72 1.35 -0.83
N LEU A 4 -12.44 2.27 -0.18
CA LEU A 4 -13.22 3.32 -0.82
C LEU A 4 -12.39 4.58 -1.11
N GLY A 5 -11.13 4.60 -0.67
CA GLY A 5 -10.23 5.73 -0.81
C GLY A 5 -10.29 6.73 0.34
N GLU A 6 -11.01 6.43 1.43
CA GLU A 6 -11.16 7.36 2.55
C GLU A 6 -9.95 7.27 3.50
N PRO A 7 -9.45 8.38 4.05
CA PRO A 7 -8.39 8.35 5.05
C PRO A 7 -8.88 7.69 6.35
N VAL A 8 -8.05 6.84 6.95
CA VAL A 8 -8.33 6.12 8.21
C VAL A 8 -7.26 6.37 9.28
N ASP A 9 -6.28 7.22 8.97
CA ASP A 9 -5.14 7.56 9.80
C ASP A 9 -5.36 8.83 10.64
N MET A 10 -6.56 9.42 10.58
CA MET A 10 -6.96 10.64 11.30
C MET A 10 -6.09 11.86 10.96
N LYS A 11 -5.38 11.87 9.83
CA LYS A 11 -4.51 12.98 9.39
C LYS A 11 -5.21 14.03 8.53
N GLY A 12 -6.53 13.97 8.42
CA GLY A 12 -7.34 14.86 7.60
C GLY A 12 -7.64 14.27 6.22
N GLU A 13 -8.13 15.11 5.31
CA GLU A 13 -8.50 14.70 3.95
C GLU A 13 -7.28 14.45 3.06
N ILE A 14 -7.41 13.53 2.11
CA ILE A 14 -6.39 13.26 1.11
C ILE A 14 -6.51 14.34 0.02
N GLY A 15 -5.44 15.12 -0.18
CA GLY A 15 -5.36 16.15 -1.22
C GLY A 15 -5.18 15.55 -2.62
N GLU A 16 -6.17 14.80 -3.09
CA GLU A 16 -6.14 14.14 -4.40
C GLU A 16 -6.42 15.14 -5.55
N GLU A 17 -5.62 15.06 -6.61
CA GLU A 17 -5.85 15.83 -7.84
C GLU A 17 -6.68 15.04 -8.85
N GLU A 18 -6.54 13.71 -8.85
CA GLU A 18 -7.23 12.79 -9.74
C GLU A 18 -7.73 11.55 -9.01
N ARG A 19 -8.89 11.03 -9.44
CA ARG A 19 -9.44 9.74 -8.97
C ARG A 19 -9.48 8.74 -10.11
N TRP A 20 -8.98 7.54 -9.83
CA TRP A 20 -8.91 6.45 -10.80
C TRP A 20 -9.75 5.25 -10.36
N ALA A 21 -10.39 4.55 -11.31
CA ALA A 21 -11.10 3.31 -11.04
C ALA A 21 -10.12 2.18 -10.64
N ILE A 22 -10.51 1.38 -9.63
CA ILE A 22 -9.77 0.19 -9.21
C ILE A 22 -9.92 -0.96 -10.21
N HIS A 23 -10.99 -0.97 -11.00
CA HIS A 23 -11.19 -1.90 -12.10
C HIS A 23 -10.75 -1.25 -13.42
N ARG A 24 -9.61 -1.69 -13.95
CA ARG A 24 -9.07 -1.27 -15.25
C ARG A 24 -8.53 -2.48 -16.00
N ALA A 25 -8.54 -2.41 -17.33
CA ALA A 25 -7.88 -3.43 -18.14
C ALA A 25 -6.37 -3.42 -17.87
N ALA A 26 -5.74 -4.59 -17.98
CA ALA A 26 -4.28 -4.64 -18.01
C ALA A 26 -3.75 -3.90 -19.25
N PRO A 27 -2.50 -3.39 -19.20
CA PRO A 27 -1.86 -2.81 -20.39
C PRO A 27 -1.87 -3.79 -21.55
N SER A 28 -2.03 -3.27 -22.76
CA SER A 28 -1.95 -4.04 -24.01
C SER A 28 -0.53 -4.52 -24.27
N TYR A 29 -0.37 -5.52 -25.15
CA TYR A 29 0.95 -6.07 -25.50
C TYR A 29 1.91 -5.01 -26.07
N GLU A 30 1.39 -4.04 -26.82
CA GLU A 30 2.19 -2.95 -27.43
C GLU A 30 2.73 -1.96 -26.38
N GLU A 31 2.08 -1.86 -25.22
CA GLU A 31 2.48 -0.98 -24.11
C GLU A 31 3.47 -1.66 -23.15
N LEU A 32 3.71 -2.96 -23.30
CA LEU A 32 4.66 -3.69 -22.47
C LEU A 32 6.09 -3.33 -22.85
N SER A 33 6.90 -2.94 -21.85
CA SER A 33 8.33 -2.77 -22.06
C SER A 33 9.00 -4.13 -22.26
N ASN A 34 9.83 -4.24 -23.31
CA ASN A 34 10.71 -5.39 -23.54
C ASN A 34 12.04 -5.28 -22.77
N SER A 35 12.29 -4.19 -22.03
CA SER A 35 13.53 -4.01 -21.29
C SER A 35 13.57 -4.89 -20.04
N GLN A 36 14.62 -5.72 -19.92
CA GLN A 36 14.93 -6.46 -18.70
C GLN A 36 15.92 -5.64 -17.87
N GLU A 37 15.46 -4.51 -17.34
CA GLU A 37 16.21 -3.75 -16.35
C GLU A 37 16.16 -4.45 -15.00
N LEU A 38 17.31 -4.56 -14.34
CA LEU A 38 17.37 -5.07 -12.97
C LEU A 38 17.03 -3.94 -11.99
N LEU A 39 16.28 -4.28 -10.95
CA LEU A 39 16.00 -3.43 -9.81
C LEU A 39 16.97 -3.81 -8.70
N GLU A 40 17.96 -2.96 -8.45
CA GLU A 40 18.91 -3.14 -7.34
C GLU A 40 18.19 -2.93 -6.01
N THR A 41 18.24 -3.94 -5.15
CA THR A 41 17.53 -3.93 -3.86
C THR A 41 18.39 -3.48 -2.69
N GLY A 42 19.73 -3.50 -2.86
CA GLY A 42 20.70 -3.23 -1.80
C GLY A 42 20.87 -4.41 -0.83
N ILE A 43 20.12 -5.51 -1.02
CA ILE A 43 20.20 -6.71 -0.20
C ILE A 43 21.05 -7.74 -0.94
N LYS A 44 22.30 -7.90 -0.49
CA LYS A 44 23.30 -8.76 -1.15
C LYS A 44 22.81 -10.16 -1.53
N VAL A 45 22.05 -10.82 -0.65
CA VAL A 45 21.55 -12.17 -0.93
C VAL A 45 20.49 -12.15 -2.03
N ILE A 46 19.65 -11.12 -2.10
CA ILE A 46 18.63 -10.96 -3.14
C ILE A 46 19.30 -10.59 -4.45
N ASP A 47 20.15 -9.56 -4.46
CA ASP A 47 20.82 -9.09 -5.68
C ASP A 47 21.73 -10.15 -6.32
N LEU A 48 22.31 -11.05 -5.51
CA LEU A 48 23.16 -12.14 -6.01
C LEU A 48 22.37 -13.38 -6.44
N MET A 49 21.41 -13.83 -5.63
CA MET A 49 20.75 -15.13 -5.84
C MET A 49 19.44 -15.03 -6.60
N CYS A 50 18.67 -13.96 -6.40
CA CYS A 50 17.35 -13.76 -7.00
C CYS A 50 17.12 -12.29 -7.37
N PRO A 51 17.88 -11.74 -8.33
CA PRO A 51 17.79 -10.34 -8.69
C PRO A 51 16.39 -10.00 -9.21
N PHE A 52 15.88 -8.82 -8.83
CA PHE A 52 14.55 -8.38 -9.23
C PHE A 52 14.60 -7.74 -10.61
N ALA A 53 13.63 -8.05 -11.46
CA ALA A 53 13.40 -7.32 -12.70
C ALA A 53 12.46 -6.14 -12.42
N LYS A 54 12.76 -4.96 -12.96
CA LYS A 54 11.87 -3.79 -12.91
C LYS A 54 10.56 -4.10 -13.62
N GLY A 55 9.43 -3.84 -12.97
CA GLY A 55 8.10 -4.24 -13.44
C GLY A 55 7.78 -5.75 -13.27
N GLY A 56 8.71 -6.51 -12.70
CA GLY A 56 8.52 -7.91 -12.35
C GLY A 56 7.63 -8.11 -11.12
N LYS A 57 7.14 -9.34 -10.94
CA LYS A 57 6.40 -9.76 -9.75
C LYS A 57 7.29 -10.64 -8.89
N VAL A 58 7.34 -10.35 -7.59
CA VAL A 58 8.15 -11.08 -6.62
C VAL A 58 7.26 -11.57 -5.49
N GLY A 59 7.47 -12.80 -5.04
CA GLY A 59 6.82 -13.35 -3.85
C GLY A 59 7.82 -13.54 -2.71
N LEU A 60 7.53 -12.97 -1.54
CA LEU A 60 8.25 -13.27 -0.30
C LEU A 60 7.51 -14.37 0.47
N PHE A 61 8.01 -15.60 0.36
CA PHE A 61 7.44 -16.76 1.05
C PHE A 61 8.17 -17.04 2.36
N GLY A 62 7.41 -17.33 3.43
CA GLY A 62 8.01 -17.67 4.72
C GLY A 62 7.00 -17.77 5.85
N GLY A 63 7.43 -18.30 7.00
CA GLY A 63 6.62 -18.46 8.21
C GLY A 63 6.50 -17.19 9.06
N ALA A 64 5.90 -17.31 10.25
CA ALA A 64 5.95 -16.25 11.25
C ALA A 64 7.38 -16.11 11.80
N GLY A 65 7.83 -14.88 12.07
CA GLY A 65 9.13 -14.61 12.70
C GLY A 65 10.37 -14.75 11.81
N VAL A 66 10.23 -15.06 10.51
CA VAL A 66 11.38 -15.19 9.58
C VAL A 66 11.85 -13.86 9.00
N GLY A 67 11.30 -12.72 9.45
CA GLY A 67 11.70 -11.39 9.01
C GLY A 67 11.09 -10.92 7.68
N LYS A 68 9.91 -11.44 7.26
CA LYS A 68 9.24 -10.99 6.02
C LYS A 68 8.99 -9.47 6.01
N THR A 69 8.44 -8.96 7.10
CA THR A 69 8.12 -7.53 7.28
C THR A 69 9.38 -6.68 7.27
N VAL A 70 10.44 -7.13 7.96
CA VAL A 70 11.76 -6.47 7.97
C VAL A 70 12.36 -6.37 6.58
N ASN A 71 12.35 -7.47 5.81
CA ASN A 71 12.81 -7.46 4.43
C ASN A 71 11.97 -6.51 3.56
N MET A 72 10.65 -6.47 3.74
CA MET A 72 9.77 -5.58 2.98
C MET A 72 10.06 -4.11 3.28
N MET A 73 10.25 -3.72 4.55
CA MET A 73 10.60 -2.35 4.90
C MET A 73 11.97 -1.95 4.35
N GLU A 74 12.95 -2.86 4.39
CA GLU A 74 14.28 -2.60 3.84
C GLU A 74 14.22 -2.41 2.32
N LEU A 75 13.41 -3.22 1.61
CA LEU A 75 13.16 -3.03 0.18
C LEU A 75 12.55 -1.66 -0.12
N ILE A 76 11.51 -1.27 0.62
CA ILE A 76 10.86 0.04 0.45
C ILE A 76 11.87 1.17 0.69
N ARG A 77 12.66 1.06 1.76
CA ARG A 77 13.67 2.04 2.14
C ARG A 77 14.73 2.22 1.05
N ASN A 78 15.29 1.13 0.54
CA ASN A 78 16.34 1.19 -0.46
C ASN A 78 15.82 1.69 -1.82
N ILE A 79 14.61 1.26 -2.23
CA ILE A 79 13.99 1.76 -3.47
C ILE A 79 13.71 3.27 -3.37
N ALA A 80 13.23 3.75 -2.22
CA ALA A 80 12.94 5.17 -2.01
C ALA A 80 14.20 6.05 -1.93
N ILE A 81 15.35 5.48 -1.54
CA ILE A 81 16.63 6.19 -1.48
C ILE A 81 17.31 6.20 -2.85
N GLU A 82 17.47 5.04 -3.47
CA GLU A 82 18.28 4.86 -4.68
C GLU A 82 17.52 5.21 -5.96
N HIS A 83 16.22 4.87 -6.04
CA HIS A 83 15.45 4.99 -7.28
C HIS A 83 14.46 6.16 -7.29
N SER A 84 14.47 7.01 -6.25
CA SER A 84 13.51 8.13 -6.06
C SER A 84 12.06 7.72 -6.34
N GLY A 85 11.72 6.46 -6.02
CA GLY A 85 10.41 5.88 -6.31
C GLY A 85 9.48 5.98 -5.12
N TYR A 86 8.18 6.02 -5.41
CA TYR A 86 7.14 5.86 -4.40
C TYR A 86 6.85 4.38 -4.16
N SER A 87 6.66 4.02 -2.89
CA SER A 87 6.21 2.69 -2.51
C SER A 87 4.80 2.73 -1.95
N VAL A 88 3.98 1.77 -2.37
CA VAL A 88 2.61 1.59 -1.88
C VAL A 88 2.52 0.21 -1.22
N PHE A 89 2.09 0.18 0.04
CA PHE A 89 1.74 -1.06 0.72
C PHE A 89 0.23 -1.28 0.65
N ALA A 90 -0.21 -2.53 0.50
CA ALA A 90 -1.63 -2.89 0.56
C ALA A 90 -1.78 -4.09 1.49
N GLY A 91 -2.35 -3.88 2.67
CA GLY A 91 -2.57 -4.94 3.65
C GLY A 91 -3.90 -5.64 3.36
N VAL A 92 -3.89 -6.79 2.68
CA VAL A 92 -5.12 -7.52 2.30
C VAL A 92 -5.33 -8.71 3.23
N GLY A 93 -6.42 -8.71 4.00
CA GLY A 93 -6.74 -9.82 4.92
C GLY A 93 -5.78 -9.95 6.11
N GLU A 94 -4.95 -8.93 6.33
CA GLU A 94 -4.02 -8.87 7.46
C GLU A 94 -4.77 -8.58 8.76
N ARG A 95 -4.21 -9.01 9.88
CA ARG A 95 -4.77 -8.64 11.18
C ARG A 95 -4.53 -7.15 11.40
N THR A 96 -5.55 -6.42 11.87
CA THR A 96 -5.44 -4.98 12.20
C THR A 96 -4.27 -4.68 13.13
N ARG A 97 -3.97 -5.59 14.09
CA ARG A 97 -2.79 -5.47 14.97
C ARG A 97 -1.48 -5.50 14.18
N GLU A 98 -1.30 -6.48 13.30
CA GLU A 98 -0.09 -6.62 12.48
C GLU A 98 0.09 -5.41 11.56
N GLY A 99 -1.02 -4.85 11.08
CA GLY A 99 -1.03 -3.60 10.33
C GLY A 99 -0.64 -2.35 11.08
N ASN A 100 -1.20 -2.21 12.27
CA ASN A 100 -0.87 -1.10 13.16
C ASN A 100 0.61 -1.15 13.58
N ASP A 101 1.10 -2.34 13.95
CA ASP A 101 2.50 -2.57 14.30
C ASP A 101 3.41 -2.16 13.12
N PHE A 102 3.07 -2.59 11.89
CA PHE A 102 3.79 -2.23 10.68
C PHE A 102 3.79 -0.73 10.38
N TYR A 103 2.65 -0.05 10.54
CA TYR A 103 2.54 1.39 10.32
C TYR A 103 3.41 2.18 11.32
N HIS A 104 3.42 1.78 12.58
CA HIS A 104 4.32 2.39 13.57
C HIS A 104 5.79 2.11 13.27
N GLU A 105 6.14 0.87 12.91
CA GLU A 105 7.51 0.49 12.57
C GLU A 105 8.03 1.27 11.34
N MET A 106 7.18 1.51 10.34
CA MET A 106 7.49 2.39 9.21
C MET A 106 7.67 3.85 9.63
N THR A 107 6.86 4.33 10.58
CA THR A 107 6.95 5.71 11.11
C THR A 107 8.29 5.89 11.82
N ASP A 108 8.63 4.96 12.71
CA ASP A 108 9.87 5.01 13.51
C ASP A 108 11.12 4.83 12.64
N SER A 109 11.00 4.09 11.53
CA SER A 109 12.09 3.87 10.57
C SER A 109 12.28 5.03 9.57
N ASN A 110 11.52 6.13 9.69
CA ASN A 110 11.50 7.28 8.77
C ASN A 110 11.24 6.89 7.31
N VAL A 111 10.50 5.80 7.07
CA VAL A 111 10.18 5.33 5.70
C VAL A 111 8.91 6.01 5.17
N ILE A 112 8.04 6.50 6.06
CA ILE A 112 6.73 7.08 5.70
C ILE A 112 6.82 8.34 4.85
N ASP A 113 7.84 9.20 5.03
CA ASP A 113 7.94 10.44 4.26
C ASP A 113 8.09 10.22 2.75
N LYS A 114 8.49 9.00 2.34
CA LYS A 114 8.65 8.59 0.94
C LYS A 114 7.74 7.43 0.52
N SER A 115 6.85 6.96 1.39
CA SER A 115 5.89 5.89 1.09
C SER A 115 4.46 6.33 1.34
N ILE A 116 3.55 5.97 0.43
CA ILE A 116 2.14 6.35 0.56
C ILE A 116 1.49 5.38 1.55
N PRO A 117 0.91 5.85 2.68
CA PRO A 117 0.30 4.97 3.67
C PRO A 117 -0.86 4.19 3.03
N GLY A 118 -0.72 2.86 3.10
CA GLY A 118 -1.44 1.90 2.28
C GLY A 118 -2.96 1.89 2.35
N VAL A 119 -3.54 1.14 1.40
CA VAL A 119 -4.96 0.75 1.42
C VAL A 119 -5.17 -0.35 2.46
N TRP A 120 -5.95 -0.06 3.49
CA TRP A 120 -6.39 -0.96 4.55
C TRP A 120 -7.89 -1.24 4.39
N PRO A 121 -8.30 -2.42 3.90
CA PRO A 121 -9.69 -2.82 3.95
C PRO A 121 -10.08 -3.04 5.43
N ASP A 122 -10.77 -2.09 6.04
CA ASP A 122 -11.41 -2.28 7.33
C ASP A 122 -12.70 -3.08 7.14
N GLU A 123 -12.76 -4.29 7.67
CA GLU A 123 -13.97 -5.13 7.67
C GLU A 123 -15.11 -4.53 8.51
N ARG A 124 -14.84 -3.54 9.39
CA ARG A 124 -15.88 -2.90 10.23
C ARG A 124 -16.60 -1.73 9.59
N ALA A 125 -16.12 -1.22 8.45
CA ALA A 125 -16.74 -0.09 7.76
C ALA A 125 -18.08 -0.43 7.06
N ALA A 126 -18.53 -1.68 7.11
CA ALA A 126 -19.85 -2.11 6.63
C ALA A 126 -21.01 -1.91 7.65
N GLY A 127 -20.78 -1.19 8.76
CA GLY A 127 -21.80 -0.89 9.78
C GLY A 127 -22.05 0.61 9.94
N LYS A 128 -23.10 1.13 9.29
CA LYS A 128 -23.58 2.53 9.34
C LYS A 128 -23.64 3.13 10.76
N PRO A 129 -23.50 4.46 10.89
CA PRO A 129 -24.27 5.26 11.84
C PRO A 129 -25.35 6.09 11.13
N SER A 130 -26.50 6.16 11.79
CA SER A 130 -27.73 6.84 11.40
C SER A 130 -27.56 8.35 11.16
N ALA A 131 -27.76 8.78 9.92
CA ALA A 131 -28.07 10.17 9.62
C ALA A 131 -29.58 10.40 9.80
N ARG A 132 -29.91 11.39 10.64
CA ARG A 132 -31.27 11.88 10.91
C ARG A 132 -32.01 12.18 9.60
N CYS A 133 -33.18 11.58 9.44
CA CYS A 133 -34.13 11.98 8.43
C CYS A 133 -34.75 13.31 8.87
N SER A 134 -34.53 14.35 8.06
CA SER A 134 -35.27 15.59 8.08
C SER A 134 -36.66 15.33 7.50
N ASP A 135 -37.66 15.09 8.34
CA ASP A 135 -39.06 15.06 7.90
C ASP A 135 -39.69 16.44 8.09
N ARG A 136 -39.77 17.18 6.98
CA ARG A 136 -40.87 18.11 6.74
C ARG A 136 -41.99 17.32 6.07
N SER A 137 -43.15 17.22 6.72
CA SER A 137 -44.45 17.17 6.04
C SER A 137 -45.55 17.65 6.98
N ASP A 138 -46.03 18.85 6.66
CA ASP A 138 -47.44 19.25 6.51
C ASP A 138 -48.58 18.59 7.32
N HIS A 139 -49.44 19.50 7.82
CA HIS A 139 -50.88 19.41 8.13
C HIS A 139 -51.31 19.28 9.61
N GLY A 140 -51.99 20.34 10.09
CA GLY A 140 -52.67 20.45 11.38
C GLY A 140 -52.85 21.90 11.80
#